data_AF-G2G4H9-F1
#
_entry.id   AF-G2G4H9-F1
#
_cell.length_a   1.000
_cell.length_b   1.000
_cell.length_c   1.000
_cell.angle_alpha   90.00
_cell.angle_beta   90.00
_cell.angle_gamma   90.00
#
_symmetry.space_group_name_H-M   'P 1'
#
loop_
_entity.id
_entity.type
_entity.pdbx_description
1 polymer ?
#
loop_
_entity_poly.entity_id
_entity_poly.type
_entity_poly.pdbx_seq_one_letter_code
_entity_poly.pdbx_strand_id
1 'polypeptide(L)'
;MATQIPAARASRIGSALAAGLGLIRTLFTRAGTRRRRQEEILGDLLRQLTLMTEEIHRANLIQQYRLTLDQMDRAIDDPALADAGSTLTGLPVAKRRQMIFANREYGSLLMSYRVGLYDWDELLGHLRVLCRNKLFAEYWDRTAEHRRSLPEGSVEAKVGAVVDVMIEELADDPEEWWVVGPSSSGPPPRPGAGESGPPGGHQS
;
A
#
# COMPACT_ATOMS: atom_id res chain seq x y z
N MET A 1 -89.83 -37.26 45.69
CA MET A 1 -89.13 -36.23 44.89
C MET A 1 -87.64 -36.52 45.03
N ALA A 2 -86.99 -37.23 44.10
CA ALA A 2 -86.45 -36.73 42.81
C ALA A 2 -85.66 -35.43 43.04
N THR A 3 -84.33 -35.41 42.95
CA THR A 3 -83.59 -35.51 41.66
C THR A 3 -82.21 -36.17 41.77
N GLN A 4 -81.81 -36.80 40.66
CA GLN A 4 -80.54 -37.45 40.34
C GLN A 4 -79.52 -36.50 39.67
N ILE A 5 -78.21 -36.72 39.92
CA ILE A 5 -77.06 -36.84 38.94
C ILE A 5 -76.63 -35.56 38.14
N PRO A 6 -75.38 -35.36 37.60
CA PRO A 6 -74.20 -36.24 37.42
C PRO A 6 -72.75 -35.68 37.71
N ALA A 7 -71.78 -36.63 37.64
CA ALA A 7 -70.45 -36.62 36.95
C ALA A 7 -69.41 -35.52 37.21
N ALA A 8 -68.15 -35.61 36.80
CA ALA A 8 -67.12 -36.65 36.68
C ALA A 8 -65.83 -35.88 36.32
N ARG A 9 -64.67 -36.42 36.72
CA ARG A 9 -63.33 -36.24 36.13
C ARG A 9 -62.82 -34.82 35.83
N ALA A 10 -61.72 -34.44 36.46
CA ALA A 10 -60.61 -33.79 35.74
C ALA A 10 -59.27 -34.03 36.44
N SER A 11 -58.47 -34.89 35.83
CA SER A 11 -57.04 -35.03 36.02
C SER A 11 -56.31 -33.69 35.93
N ARG A 12 -55.46 -33.35 36.90
CA ARG A 12 -54.37 -32.38 36.73
C ARG A 12 -53.08 -32.89 37.38
N ILE A 13 -52.54 -33.97 36.84
CA ILE A 13 -51.10 -34.23 36.87
C ILE A 13 -50.59 -33.69 35.53
N GLY A 14 -50.08 -32.46 35.54
CA GLY A 14 -49.66 -31.80 34.31
C GLY A 14 -49.22 -30.36 34.53
N SER A 15 -48.29 -30.13 35.47
CA SER A 15 -47.70 -28.80 35.66
C SER A 15 -46.37 -28.84 36.44
N ALA A 16 -45.48 -29.77 36.10
CA ALA A 16 -44.10 -29.72 36.59
C ALA A 16 -43.05 -29.83 35.48
N LEU A 17 -43.40 -30.37 34.30
CA LEU A 17 -42.47 -30.49 33.18
C LEU A 17 -42.34 -29.22 32.33
N ALA A 18 -43.25 -28.24 32.45
CA ALA A 18 -43.20 -27.01 31.66
C ALA A 18 -42.22 -25.95 32.21
N ALA A 19 -41.88 -25.99 33.51
CA ALA A 19 -40.97 -25.01 34.12
C ALA A 19 -39.48 -25.34 33.92
N GLY A 20 -39.12 -26.62 33.71
CA GLY A 20 -37.72 -27.06 33.53
C GLY A 20 -37.13 -26.74 32.15
N LEU A 21 -37.93 -26.76 31.09
CA LEU A 21 -37.47 -26.53 29.71
C LEU A 21 -37.22 -25.05 29.39
N GLY A 22 -37.89 -24.12 30.08
CA GLY A 22 -37.72 -22.67 29.89
C GLY A 22 -36.39 -22.14 30.42
N LEU A 23 -35.94 -22.64 31.58
CA LEU A 23 -34.66 -22.28 32.20
C LEU A 23 -33.46 -22.81 31.41
N ILE A 24 -33.59 -23.99 30.82
CA ILE A 24 -32.55 -24.58 29.98
C ILE A 24 -32.38 -23.77 28.69
N ARG A 25 -33.48 -23.32 28.06
CA ARG A 25 -33.44 -22.54 26.82
C ARG A 25 -32.86 -21.12 27.01
N THR A 26 -33.11 -20.47 28.14
CA THR A 26 -32.54 -19.15 28.46
C THR A 26 -31.06 -19.21 28.84
N LEU A 27 -30.60 -20.30 29.47
CA LEU A 27 -29.18 -20.52 29.73
C LEU A 27 -28.41 -20.84 28.43
N PHE A 28 -28.97 -21.63 27.51
CA PHE A 28 -28.32 -21.92 26.23
C PHE A 28 -28.28 -20.71 25.29
N THR A 29 -29.32 -19.87 25.24
CA THR A 29 -29.27 -18.62 24.46
C THR A 29 -28.31 -17.61 25.07
N ARG A 30 -28.26 -17.48 26.41
CA ARG A 30 -27.31 -16.61 27.12
C ARG A 30 -25.86 -17.09 27.02
N ALA A 31 -25.63 -18.40 27.04
CA ALA A 31 -24.31 -18.97 26.81
C ALA A 31 -23.87 -18.79 25.35
N GLY A 32 -24.79 -18.94 24.38
CA GLY A 32 -24.56 -18.67 22.96
C GLY A 32 -24.22 -17.21 22.68
N THR A 33 -24.94 -16.25 23.28
CA THR A 33 -24.63 -14.82 23.14
C THR A 33 -23.33 -14.42 23.83
N ARG A 34 -23.03 -15.00 25.00
CA ARG A 34 -21.73 -14.81 25.68
C ARG A 34 -20.57 -15.32 24.83
N ARG A 35 -20.73 -16.50 24.21
CA ARG A 35 -19.74 -17.10 23.31
C ARG A 35 -19.52 -16.25 22.06
N ARG A 36 -20.59 -15.82 21.39
CA ARG A 36 -20.49 -14.92 20.22
C ARG A 36 -19.78 -13.62 20.55
N ARG A 37 -20.15 -12.98 21.66
CA ARG A 37 -19.49 -11.74 22.13
C ARG A 37 -18.01 -11.97 22.44
N GLN A 38 -17.66 -13.12 22.99
CA GLN A 38 -16.25 -13.49 23.24
C GLN A 38 -15.49 -13.73 21.94
N GLU A 39 -16.10 -14.38 20.95
CA GLU A 39 -15.53 -14.59 19.61
C GLU A 39 -15.34 -13.25 18.87
N GLU A 40 -16.29 -12.30 18.98
CA GLU A 40 -16.18 -10.94 18.45
C GLU A 40 -15.02 -10.17 19.09
N ILE A 41 -14.94 -10.14 20.43
CA ILE A 41 -13.84 -9.46 21.14
C ILE A 41 -12.48 -10.07 20.76
N LEU A 42 -12.39 -11.40 20.67
CA LEU A 42 -11.15 -12.07 20.26
C LEU A 42 -10.79 -11.70 18.82
N GLY A 43 -11.77 -11.66 17.92
CA GLY A 43 -11.57 -11.24 16.53
C GLY A 43 -11.09 -9.80 16.41
N ASP A 44 -11.66 -8.88 17.19
CA ASP A 44 -11.25 -7.48 17.23
C ASP A 44 -9.84 -7.31 17.81
N LEU A 45 -9.50 -8.05 18.88
CA LEU A 45 -8.16 -8.05 19.46
C LEU A 45 -7.12 -8.58 18.48
N LEU A 46 -7.41 -9.68 17.78
CA LEU A 46 -6.51 -10.21 16.75
C LEU A 46 -6.30 -9.20 15.63
N ARG A 47 -7.36 -8.52 15.18
CA ARG A 47 -7.26 -7.46 14.17
C ARG A 47 -6.39 -6.30 14.65
N GLN A 48 -6.57 -5.86 15.89
CA GLN A 48 -5.76 -4.80 16.50
C GLN A 48 -4.29 -5.21 16.63
N LEU A 49 -4.00 -6.44 17.04
CA LEU A 49 -2.64 -6.96 17.11
C LEU A 49 -1.97 -7.01 15.73
N THR A 50 -2.70 -7.42 14.69
CA THR A 50 -2.18 -7.39 13.31
C THR A 50 -1.85 -5.98 12.87
N LEU A 51 -2.74 -5.00 13.12
CA LEU A 51 -2.49 -3.60 12.80
C LEU A 51 -1.29 -3.04 13.57
N MET A 52 -1.18 -3.34 14.87
CA MET A 52 -0.05 -2.89 15.69
C MET A 52 1.27 -3.52 15.23
N THR A 53 1.26 -4.80 14.83
CA THR A 53 2.46 -5.48 14.32
C THR A 53 2.95 -4.83 13.02
N GLU A 54 2.02 -4.47 12.13
CA GLU A 54 2.33 -3.75 10.89
C GLU A 54 2.92 -2.35 11.18
N GLU A 55 2.32 -1.59 12.10
CA GLU A 55 2.83 -0.28 12.49
C GLU A 55 4.21 -0.35 13.16
N ILE A 56 4.46 -1.36 13.99
CA ILE A 56 5.80 -1.62 14.56
C ILE A 56 6.79 -1.97 13.45
N HIS A 57 6.39 -2.80 12.49
CA HIS A 57 7.24 -3.15 11.37
C HIS A 57 7.63 -1.90 10.55
N ARG A 58 6.66 -1.04 10.23
CA ARG A 58 6.90 0.24 9.54
C ARG A 58 7.80 1.17 10.35
N ALA A 59 7.55 1.30 11.65
CA ALA A 59 8.39 2.11 12.53
C ALA A 59 9.83 1.63 12.54
N ASN A 60 10.05 0.31 12.59
CA ASN A 60 11.39 -0.29 12.53
C ASN A 60 12.08 -0.02 11.18
N LEU A 61 11.34 -0.14 10.07
CA LEU A 61 11.87 0.21 8.74
C LEU A 61 12.29 1.68 8.65
N ILE A 62 11.47 2.59 9.18
CA ILE A 62 11.81 4.03 9.23
C ILE A 62 13.07 4.27 10.06
N GLN A 63 13.21 3.63 11.23
CA GLN A 63 14.41 3.78 12.05
C GLN A 63 15.65 3.22 11.35
N GLN A 64 15.55 2.03 10.75
CA GLN A 64 16.65 1.44 10.00
C GLN A 64 17.08 2.36 8.85
N TYR A 65 16.11 2.93 8.12
CA TYR A 65 16.39 3.82 7.01
C TYR A 65 17.06 5.13 7.46
N ARG A 66 16.62 5.72 8.59
CA ARG A 66 17.28 6.89 9.19
C ARG A 66 18.75 6.61 9.53
N LEU A 67 19.04 5.45 10.13
CA LEU A 67 20.42 5.06 10.42
C LEU A 67 21.26 4.94 9.14
N THR A 68 20.69 4.39 8.07
CA THR A 68 21.35 4.31 6.76
C THR A 68 21.61 5.70 6.16
N LEU A 69 20.64 6.62 6.23
CA LEU A 69 20.82 8.00 5.77
C LEU A 69 21.91 8.73 6.55
N ASP A 70 21.91 8.62 7.88
CA ASP A 70 22.94 9.24 8.73
C ASP A 70 24.34 8.72 8.40
N GLN A 71 24.47 7.42 8.09
CA GLN A 71 25.73 6.83 7.64
C GLN A 71 26.16 7.37 6.27
N MET A 72 25.23 7.51 5.32
CA MET A 72 25.51 8.09 4.01
C MET A 72 25.91 9.56 4.10
N ASP A 73 25.25 10.34 4.96
CA ASP A 73 25.55 11.76 5.15
C ASP A 73 26.96 11.94 5.74
N ARG A 74 27.34 11.11 6.73
CA ARG A 74 28.72 11.08 7.24
C ARG A 74 29.74 10.67 6.18
N ALA A 75 29.40 9.70 5.33
CA ALA A 75 30.28 9.30 4.22
C ALA A 75 30.42 10.43 3.19
N ILE A 76 29.36 11.19 2.91
CA ILE A 76 29.43 12.35 2.03
C ILE A 76 30.39 13.41 2.62
N ASP A 77 30.34 13.66 3.92
CA ASP A 77 31.16 14.67 4.58
C ASP A 77 32.62 14.25 4.76
N ASP A 78 32.90 12.98 5.02
CA ASP A 78 34.25 12.43 5.25
C ASP A 78 34.73 11.56 4.08
N PRO A 79 35.73 12.00 3.28
CA PRO A 79 36.28 11.22 2.18
C PRO A 79 36.81 9.84 2.56
N ALA A 80 37.34 9.68 3.78
CA ALA A 80 37.86 8.40 4.25
C ALA A 80 36.73 7.41 4.51
N LEU A 81 35.60 7.88 5.07
CA LEU A 81 34.39 7.07 5.23
C LEU A 81 33.74 6.76 3.88
N ALA A 82 33.72 7.71 2.94
CA ALA A 82 33.27 7.44 1.57
C ALA A 82 34.10 6.34 0.90
N ASP A 83 35.43 6.39 1.05
CA ASP A 83 36.33 5.40 0.47
C ASP A 83 36.12 4.00 1.09
N ALA A 84 36.02 3.93 2.41
CA ALA A 84 35.82 2.68 3.13
C ALA A 84 34.45 2.03 2.86
N GLY A 85 33.40 2.84 2.70
CA GLY A 85 32.02 2.36 2.52
C GLY A 85 31.61 2.11 1.06
N SER A 86 32.37 2.63 0.09
CA SER A 86 31.98 2.55 -1.32
C SER A 86 32.58 1.33 -2.02
N THR A 87 31.75 0.57 -2.72
CA THR A 87 32.19 -0.47 -3.67
C THR A 87 32.62 0.11 -5.02
N LEU A 88 32.44 1.42 -5.23
CA LEU A 88 32.77 2.11 -6.48
C LEU A 88 34.24 2.56 -6.48
N THR A 89 35.09 1.76 -7.13
CA THR A 89 36.53 2.01 -7.23
C THR A 89 36.89 2.96 -8.37
N GLY A 90 38.05 3.63 -8.27
CA GLY A 90 38.61 4.45 -9.35
C GLY A 90 37.93 5.82 -9.56
N LEU A 91 37.10 6.26 -8.61
CA LEU A 91 36.43 7.55 -8.66
C LEU A 91 37.23 8.64 -7.92
N PRO A 92 37.33 9.87 -8.47
CA PRO A 92 37.73 11.04 -7.69
C PRO A 92 36.81 11.24 -6.48
N VAL A 93 37.34 11.78 -5.38
CA VAL A 93 36.59 12.00 -4.12
C VAL A 93 35.25 12.71 -4.36
N ALA A 94 35.24 13.79 -5.13
CA ALA A 94 34.02 14.54 -5.43
C ALA A 94 32.98 13.68 -6.16
N LYS A 95 33.40 12.86 -7.12
CA LYS A 95 32.52 11.97 -7.89
C LYS A 95 31.97 10.85 -7.02
N ARG A 96 32.77 10.31 -6.10
CA ARG A 96 32.30 9.29 -5.14
C ARG A 96 31.18 9.82 -4.25
N ARG A 97 31.32 11.04 -3.72
CA ARG A 97 30.28 11.70 -2.93
C ARG A 97 28.98 11.87 -3.72
N GLN A 98 29.09 12.27 -4.99
CA GLN A 98 27.97 12.36 -5.91
C GLN A 98 27.29 11.00 -6.13
N MET A 99 28.06 9.90 -6.27
CA MET A 99 27.49 8.55 -6.39
C MET A 99 26.79 8.08 -5.11
N ILE A 100 27.33 8.39 -3.94
CA ILE A 100 26.68 8.10 -2.65
C ILE A 100 25.36 8.87 -2.56
N PHE A 101 25.35 10.14 -2.98
CA PHE A 101 24.13 10.94 -3.04
C PHE A 101 23.09 10.36 -4.02
N ALA A 102 23.51 9.90 -5.21
CA ALA A 102 22.60 9.26 -6.16
C ALA A 102 21.95 7.98 -5.58
N ASN A 103 22.73 7.15 -4.87
CA ASN A 103 22.21 5.99 -4.14
C ASN A 103 21.18 6.40 -3.06
N ARG A 104 21.49 7.46 -2.30
CA ARG A 104 20.62 8.01 -1.26
C ARG A 104 19.26 8.44 -1.81
N GLU A 105 19.24 9.15 -2.95
CA GLU A 105 17.99 9.58 -3.59
C GLU A 105 17.14 8.39 -4.05
N TYR A 106 17.75 7.39 -4.69
CA TYR A 106 17.06 6.16 -5.08
C TYR A 106 16.50 5.39 -3.87
N GLY A 107 17.33 5.20 -2.84
CA GLY A 107 16.92 4.56 -1.59
C GLY A 107 15.74 5.28 -0.93
N SER A 108 15.67 6.60 -1.04
CA SER A 108 14.59 7.42 -0.48
C SER A 108 13.26 7.17 -1.17
N LEU A 109 13.26 7.11 -2.51
CA LEU A 109 12.06 6.78 -3.27
C LEU A 109 11.58 5.36 -2.97
N LEU A 110 12.50 4.39 -2.94
CA LEU A 110 12.18 3.00 -2.62
C LEU A 110 11.63 2.87 -1.19
N MET A 111 12.19 3.59 -0.22
CA MET A 111 11.71 3.56 1.15
C MET A 111 10.34 4.20 1.29
N SER A 112 10.09 5.33 0.63
CA SER A 112 8.78 5.99 0.59
C SER A 112 7.69 5.04 0.08
N TYR A 113 7.97 4.25 -0.95
CA TYR A 113 7.06 3.19 -1.39
C TYR A 113 6.88 2.10 -0.33
N ARG A 114 7.96 1.60 0.29
CA ARG A 114 7.90 0.51 1.28
C ARG A 114 7.16 0.87 2.57
N VAL A 115 7.13 2.14 2.97
CA VAL A 115 6.32 2.62 4.12
C VAL A 115 4.90 3.03 3.73
N GLY A 116 4.54 2.93 2.44
CA GLY A 116 3.22 3.30 1.93
C GLY A 116 2.98 4.80 1.81
N LEU A 117 4.04 5.62 1.74
CA LEU A 117 3.92 7.04 1.40
C LEU A 117 3.60 7.23 -0.09
N TYR A 118 4.19 6.39 -0.93
CA TYR A 118 3.89 6.34 -2.36
C TYR A 118 3.19 5.04 -2.72
N ASP A 119 2.18 5.13 -3.58
CA ASP A 119 1.76 3.97 -4.36
C ASP A 119 2.75 3.66 -5.50
N TRP A 120 2.43 2.65 -6.30
CA TRP A 120 3.31 2.21 -7.38
C TRP A 120 3.45 3.28 -8.48
N ASP A 121 2.36 3.92 -8.86
CA ASP A 121 2.35 4.91 -9.95
C ASP A 121 3.09 6.19 -9.53
N GLU A 122 2.92 6.62 -8.27
CA GLU A 122 3.68 7.71 -7.66
C GLU A 122 5.18 7.41 -7.63
N LEU A 123 5.57 6.19 -7.23
CA LEU A 123 6.97 5.75 -7.27
C LEU A 123 7.54 5.84 -8.69
N LEU A 124 6.83 5.33 -9.70
CA LEU A 124 7.28 5.36 -11.10
C LEU A 124 7.43 6.80 -11.60
N GLY A 125 6.50 7.70 -11.24
CA GLY A 125 6.60 9.12 -11.56
C GLY A 125 7.88 9.75 -11.01
N HIS A 126 8.19 9.50 -9.75
CA HIS A 126 9.41 10.01 -9.13
C HIS A 126 10.70 9.39 -9.72
N LEU A 127 10.71 8.08 -9.96
CA LEU A 127 11.87 7.40 -10.54
C LEU A 127 12.18 7.91 -11.94
N ARG A 128 11.17 8.14 -12.78
CA ARG A 128 11.40 8.59 -14.15
C ARG A 128 11.93 10.04 -14.17
N VAL A 129 11.61 10.88 -13.17
CA VAL A 129 12.30 12.17 -12.97
C VAL A 129 13.76 11.97 -12.57
N LEU A 130 14.05 11.04 -11.65
CA LEU A 130 15.42 10.72 -11.22
C LEU A 130 16.28 10.20 -12.37
N CYS A 131 15.71 9.39 -13.27
CA CYS A 131 16.39 8.82 -14.45
C CYS A 131 16.91 9.89 -15.43
N ARG A 132 16.32 11.09 -15.45
CA ARG A 132 16.82 12.21 -16.28
C ARG A 132 18.17 12.75 -15.80
N ASN A 133 18.55 12.46 -14.56
CA ASN A 133 19.83 12.89 -14.02
C ASN A 133 20.96 12.00 -14.56
N LYS A 134 21.83 12.55 -15.42
CA LYS A 134 22.98 11.83 -15.99
C LYS A 134 23.90 11.21 -14.94
N LEU A 135 24.02 11.83 -13.76
CA LEU A 135 24.77 11.25 -12.64
C LEU A 135 24.10 9.99 -12.11
N PHE A 136 22.77 9.98 -12.03
CA PHE A 136 22.01 8.81 -11.62
C PHE A 136 22.12 7.70 -12.67
N ALA A 137 22.01 8.01 -13.97
CA ALA A 137 22.22 7.02 -15.02
C ALA A 137 23.62 6.38 -14.95
N GLU A 138 24.68 7.18 -14.72
CA GLU A 138 26.03 6.65 -14.53
C GLU A 138 26.15 5.80 -13.25
N TYR A 139 25.55 6.24 -12.14
CA TYR A 139 25.47 5.46 -10.90
C TYR A 139 24.79 4.11 -11.15
N TRP A 140 23.69 4.15 -11.90
CA TRP A 140 22.86 2.99 -12.22
C TRP A 140 23.65 1.97 -13.03
N ASP A 141 24.34 2.39 -14.08
CA ASP A 141 25.22 1.52 -14.88
C ASP A 141 26.32 0.86 -14.02
N ARG A 142 27.05 1.67 -13.24
CA ARG A 142 28.15 1.19 -12.39
C ARG A 142 27.75 0.20 -11.31
N THR A 143 26.48 0.18 -10.93
CA THR A 143 25.95 -0.68 -9.85
C THR A 143 25.11 -1.85 -10.38
N ALA A 144 25.10 -2.11 -11.69
CA ALA A 144 24.29 -3.15 -12.32
C ALA A 144 24.52 -4.56 -11.74
N GLU A 145 25.78 -4.93 -11.42
CA GLU A 145 26.09 -6.24 -10.83
C GLU A 145 25.43 -6.45 -9.46
N HIS A 146 25.36 -5.38 -8.64
CA HIS A 146 24.69 -5.46 -7.34
C HIS A 146 23.20 -5.75 -7.52
N ARG A 147 22.54 -5.04 -8.45
CA ARG A 147 21.12 -5.25 -8.73
C ARG A 147 20.83 -6.62 -9.34
N ARG A 148 21.68 -7.12 -10.24
CA ARG A 148 21.56 -8.47 -10.82
C ARG A 148 21.69 -9.59 -9.79
N SER A 149 22.33 -9.33 -8.65
CA SER A 149 22.43 -10.30 -7.55
C SER A 149 21.19 -10.40 -6.66
N LEU A 150 20.21 -9.49 -6.84
CA LEU A 150 19.01 -9.47 -6.01
C LEU A 150 18.05 -10.61 -6.36
N PRO A 151 17.29 -11.15 -5.38
CA PRO A 151 16.24 -12.12 -5.66
C PRO A 151 15.18 -11.53 -6.60
N GLU A 152 14.84 -12.26 -7.67
CA GLU A 152 13.89 -11.81 -8.72
C GLU A 152 12.52 -11.36 -8.15
N GLY A 153 12.06 -12.00 -7.08
CA GLY A 153 10.79 -11.68 -6.43
C GLY A 153 10.81 -10.44 -5.53
N SER A 154 11.99 -9.88 -5.25
CA SER A 154 12.13 -8.73 -4.35
C SER A 154 11.55 -7.46 -4.96
N VAL A 155 11.06 -6.55 -4.10
CA VAL A 155 10.57 -5.23 -4.55
C VAL A 155 11.66 -4.48 -5.30
N GLU A 156 12.90 -4.54 -4.82
CA GLU A 156 14.02 -3.82 -5.42
C GLU A 156 14.42 -4.38 -6.78
N ALA A 157 14.35 -5.71 -7.00
CA ALA A 157 14.56 -6.29 -8.33
C ALA A 157 13.49 -5.84 -9.34
N LYS A 158 12.22 -5.78 -8.91
CA LYS A 158 11.11 -5.29 -9.75
C LYS A 158 11.26 -3.82 -10.10
N VAL A 159 11.57 -2.99 -9.11
CA VAL A 159 11.83 -1.56 -9.31
C VAL A 159 13.06 -1.37 -10.21
N GLY A 160 14.10 -2.16 -10.00
CA GLY A 160 15.32 -2.13 -10.80
C GLY A 160 15.05 -2.38 -12.28
N ALA A 161 14.29 -3.43 -12.60
CA ALA A 161 13.91 -3.73 -13.98
C ALA A 161 13.12 -2.59 -14.65
N VAL A 162 12.25 -1.91 -13.91
CA VAL A 162 11.52 -0.75 -14.44
C VAL A 162 12.45 0.43 -14.69
N VAL A 163 13.40 0.70 -13.79
CA VAL A 163 14.39 1.77 -13.97
C VAL A 163 15.32 1.48 -15.15
N ASP A 164 15.69 0.21 -15.38
CA ASP A 164 16.47 -0.19 -16.56
C ASP A 164 15.74 0.22 -17.84
N VAL A 165 14.44 -0.10 -17.95
CA VAL A 165 13.59 0.31 -19.09
C VAL A 165 13.49 1.83 -19.20
N MET A 166 13.27 2.55 -18.10
CA MET A 166 13.16 4.02 -18.11
C MET A 166 14.44 4.70 -18.60
N ILE A 167 15.61 4.17 -18.24
CA ILE A 167 16.90 4.71 -18.70
C ILE A 167 17.12 4.42 -20.19
N GLU A 168 16.71 3.25 -20.67
CA GLU A 168 16.74 2.89 -22.09
C GLU A 168 15.81 3.80 -22.91
N GLU A 169 14.55 3.96 -22.50
CA GLU A 169 13.57 4.85 -23.15
C GLU A 169 14.07 6.31 -23.21
N LEU A 170 14.62 6.83 -22.11
CA LEU A 170 15.17 8.20 -22.08
C LEU A 170 16.44 8.37 -22.92
N ALA A 171 17.17 7.30 -23.21
CA ALA A 171 18.32 7.35 -24.12
C ALA A 171 17.87 7.46 -25.58
N ASP A 172 16.75 6.81 -25.93
CA ASP A 172 16.18 6.81 -27.28
C ASP A 172 15.36 8.08 -27.58
N ASP A 173 14.53 8.55 -26.63
CA ASP A 173 13.77 9.80 -26.74
C ASP A 173 13.78 10.60 -25.41
N PRO A 174 14.70 11.59 -25.27
CA PRO A 174 14.78 12.43 -24.07
C PRO A 174 13.57 13.37 -23.83
N GLU A 175 12.71 13.57 -24.85
CA GLU A 175 11.58 14.50 -24.86
C GLU A 175 10.21 13.81 -24.66
N GLU A 176 10.13 12.48 -24.73
CA GLU A 176 8.88 11.72 -24.56
C GLU A 176 8.36 11.78 -23.11
N TRP A 177 7.40 12.67 -22.79
CA TRP A 177 6.63 12.57 -21.54
C TRP A 177 5.35 13.42 -21.43
N TRP A 178 4.13 12.83 -21.48
CA TRP A 178 3.00 13.18 -20.58
C TRP A 178 1.72 12.31 -20.66
N VAL A 179 1.77 11.00 -20.95
CA VAL A 179 0.54 10.18 -20.85
C VAL A 179 0.70 9.01 -19.89
N VAL A 180 0.46 9.27 -18.60
CA VAL A 180 -0.18 8.29 -17.72
C VAL A 180 -1.14 9.03 -16.78
N GLY A 181 -2.34 9.27 -17.27
CA GLY A 181 -3.56 9.24 -16.47
C GLY A 181 -4.50 8.26 -17.16
N PRO A 182 -5.52 7.68 -16.49
CA PRO A 182 -6.56 6.97 -17.22
C PRO A 182 -7.08 7.96 -18.27
N SER A 183 -7.01 7.59 -19.54
CA SER A 183 -7.62 8.37 -20.62
C SER A 183 -9.03 8.67 -20.15
N SER A 184 -9.29 9.91 -19.76
CA SER A 184 -10.63 10.37 -19.50
C SER A 184 -11.32 10.21 -20.84
N SER A 185 -12.08 9.13 -20.98
CA SER A 185 -13.24 9.14 -21.86
C SER A 185 -13.98 10.39 -21.43
N GLY A 186 -13.86 11.44 -22.23
CA GLY A 186 -14.47 12.73 -21.95
C GLY A 186 -15.94 12.54 -21.58
N PRO A 187 -16.50 13.42 -20.74
CA PRO A 187 -17.89 13.29 -20.35
C PRO A 187 -18.76 13.18 -21.61
N PRO A 188 -19.73 12.24 -21.67
CA PRO A 188 -20.54 12.04 -22.86
C PRO A 188 -21.20 13.37 -23.26
N PRO A 189 -21.32 13.67 -24.56
CA PRO A 189 -21.88 14.93 -25.02
C PRO A 189 -23.28 15.12 -24.43
N ARG A 190 -23.49 16.27 -23.77
CA ARG A 190 -24.81 16.65 -23.27
C ARG A 190 -25.77 16.75 -24.47
N PRO A 191 -26.94 16.10 -24.43
CA PRO A 191 -27.93 16.27 -25.48
C PRO A 191 -28.56 17.66 -25.33
N GLY A 192 -28.43 18.50 -26.36
CA GLY A 192 -29.16 19.75 -26.48
C GLY A 192 -28.35 21.00 -26.13
N ALA A 193 -27.58 21.49 -27.10
CA ALA A 193 -27.35 22.92 -27.27
C ALA A 193 -27.60 23.20 -28.75
N GLY A 194 -28.79 23.73 -29.05
CA GLY A 194 -29.22 24.04 -30.40
C GLY A 194 -28.30 25.06 -31.04
N GLU A 195 -27.98 24.82 -32.31
CA GLU A 195 -27.42 25.81 -33.21
C GLU A 195 -28.38 26.99 -33.31
N SER A 196 -28.00 28.11 -32.71
CA SER A 196 -28.52 29.43 -33.07
C SER A 196 -27.41 30.17 -33.82
N GLY A 197 -27.27 29.89 -35.12
CA GLY A 197 -26.48 30.72 -36.02
C GLY A 197 -27.25 32.00 -36.40
N PRO A 198 -26.62 33.18 -36.45
CA PRO A 198 -27.28 34.36 -36.98
C PRO A 198 -27.26 34.33 -38.53
N PRO A 199 -28.23 35.00 -39.17
CA PRO A 199 -28.54 34.82 -40.59
C PRO A 199 -27.60 35.60 -41.50
N GLY A 200 -27.56 35.14 -42.76
CA GLY A 200 -26.61 35.56 -43.78
C GLY A 200 -26.59 37.03 -44.18
N GLY A 201 -25.43 37.42 -44.69
CA GLY A 201 -25.18 38.65 -45.43
C GLY A 201 -24.76 38.32 -46.86
N HIS A 202 -25.36 39.05 -47.79
CA HIS A 202 -25.46 38.83 -49.23
C HIS A 202 -24.14 38.80 -50.03
N GLN A 203 -24.22 38.02 -51.11
CA GLN A 203 -23.39 38.10 -52.32
C GLN A 203 -23.44 39.50 -52.96
N SER A 204 -22.28 40.00 -53.39
CA SER A 204 -21.99 40.47 -54.76
C SER A 204 -20.49 40.64 -54.92
#